data_AF-A0A176YI76-F1
#
_entry.id   AF-A0A176YI76-F1
#
_cell.length_a   1.000
_cell.length_b   1.000
_cell.length_c   1.000
_cell.angle_alpha   90.00
_cell.angle_beta   90.00
_cell.angle_gamma   90.00
#
_symmetry.space_group_name_H-M   'P 1'
#
loop_
_entity.id
_entity.type
_entity.pdbx_description
1 polymer ?
#
loop_
_entity_poly.entity_id
_entity_poly.type
_entity_poly.pdbx_seq_one_letter_code
_entity_poly.pdbx_strand_id
1 'polypeptide(L)' 'MRVSTGLPPHQCPLRQRVKAAKQLMSVRDLPLSENAISVGFANQSHLTKAFSAQVSVSPATWRREVLGVRDNET' A
#
# COMPACT_ATOMS: atom_id res chain seq x y z
N MET A 1 -11.67 16.66 -20.64
CA MET A 1 -12.42 15.73 -19.76
C MET A 1 -11.87 15.85 -18.35
N ARG A 2 -12.57 16.60 -17.48
CA ARG A 2 -12.25 16.69 -16.05
C ARG A 2 -12.86 15.45 -15.40
N VAL A 3 -12.02 14.50 -14.98
CA VAL A 3 -12.49 13.32 -14.23
C VAL A 3 -13.05 13.80 -12.90
N SER A 4 -14.37 13.94 -12.86
CA SER A 4 -15.18 14.09 -11.67
C SER A 4 -14.75 13.05 -10.65
N THR A 5 -14.04 13.47 -9.61
CA THR A 5 -13.99 12.69 -8.38
C THR A 5 -14.48 13.61 -7.28
N GLY A 6 -15.81 13.72 -7.19
CA GLY A 6 -16.46 14.08 -5.94
C GLY A 6 -16.09 12.99 -4.93
N LEU A 7 -14.96 13.18 -4.25
CA LEU A 7 -14.63 12.35 -3.10
C LEU A 7 -15.33 12.97 -1.90
N PRO A 8 -16.20 12.21 -1.20
CA PRO A 8 -16.85 12.72 0.00
C PRO A 8 -15.78 13.15 1.02
N PRO A 9 -16.05 14.18 1.85
CA PRO A 9 -15.03 14.91 2.61
C PRO A 9 -14.26 14.09 3.67
N HIS A 10 -14.53 12.80 3.82
CA HIS A 10 -14.10 12.00 4.98
C HIS A 10 -13.37 10.70 4.60
N GLN A 11 -13.39 10.28 3.33
CA GLN A 11 -12.83 8.97 2.96
C GLN A 11 -12.03 9.09 1.67
N CYS A 12 -10.75 9.43 1.81
CA CYS A 12 -9.82 9.37 0.70
C CYS A 12 -9.60 7.88 0.33
N PRO A 13 -10.02 7.42 -0.86
CA PRO A 13 -9.88 6.02 -1.27
C PRO A 13 -8.42 5.57 -1.28
N LEU A 14 -7.47 6.49 -1.42
CA LEU A 14 -6.04 6.20 -1.29
C LEU A 14 -5.68 5.67 0.11
N ARG A 15 -6.28 6.17 1.18
CA ARG A 15 -6.05 5.65 2.55
C ARG A 15 -6.53 4.21 2.70
N GLN A 16 -7.72 3.93 2.19
CA GLN A 16 -8.27 2.57 2.23
C GLN A 16 -7.44 1.59 1.38
N ARG A 17 -7.00 2.00 0.19
CA ARG A 17 -6.14 1.19 -0.69
C ARG A 17 -4.78 0.91 -0.07
N VAL A 18 -4.16 1.89 0.58
CA VAL A 18 -2.89 1.69 1.31
C VAL A 18 -3.07 0.72 2.48
N LYS A 19 -4.18 0.82 3.23
CA LYS A 19 -4.49 -0.13 4.30
C LYS A 19 -4.65 -1.56 3.77
N ALA A 20 -5.38 -1.74 2.66
CA ALA A 20 -5.50 -3.03 2.00
C ALA A 20 -4.14 -3.57 1.50
N ALA A 21 -3.28 -2.70 0.96
CA ALA A 21 -1.94 -3.07 0.51
C ALA A 21 -1.07 -3.62 1.64
N LYS A 22 -1.12 -2.98 2.83
CA LYS A 22 -0.42 -3.47 4.03
C LYS A 22 -0.87 -4.89 4.42
N GLN A 23 -2.18 -5.14 4.42
CA GLN A 23 -2.73 -6.46 4.74
C GLN A 23 -2.29 -7.51 3.72
N LEU A 24 -2.39 -7.20 2.42
CA LEU A 24 -1.94 -8.08 1.34
C LEU A 24 -0.45 -8.41 1.45
N MET A 25 0.40 -7.40 1.69
CA MET A 25 1.84 -7.57 1.86
C MET A 25 2.23 -8.36 3.11
N SER A 26 1.36 -8.40 4.14
CA SER A 26 1.59 -9.17 5.36
C SER A 26 1.22 -10.64 5.22
N VAL A 27 0.31 -10.97 4.29
CA VAL A 27 -0.20 -12.33 4.10
C VAL A 27 0.43 -13.02 2.89
N ARG A 28 0.82 -12.26 1.86
CA ARG A 28 1.32 -12.78 0.60
C ARG A 28 2.64 -12.14 0.19
N ASP A 29 3.59 -12.97 -0.23
CA ASP A 29 4.88 -12.56 -0.79
C ASP A 29 4.81 -12.29 -2.30
N LEU A 30 3.77 -11.55 -2.72
CA LEU A 30 3.60 -11.18 -4.12
C LEU A 30 4.49 -9.99 -4.51
N PRO A 31 4.87 -9.85 -5.79
CA PRO A 31 5.53 -8.66 -6.29
C PRO A 31 4.75 -7.37 -5.95
N LEU A 32 5.44 -6.27 -5.67
CA LEU A 32 4.79 -4.99 -5.38
C LEU A 32 3.93 -4.48 -6.55
N SER A 33 4.28 -4.85 -7.79
CA SER A 33 3.47 -4.61 -8.98
C SER A 33 2.11 -5.31 -8.90
N GLU A 34 2.07 -6.60 -8.56
CA GLU A 34 0.82 -7.35 -8.42
C GLU A 34 -0.02 -6.86 -7.24
N ASN A 35 0.62 -6.52 -6.12
CA ASN A 35 -0.07 -5.92 -4.99
C ASN A 35 -0.68 -4.56 -5.35
N ALA A 36 -0.01 -3.76 -6.18
CA ALA A 36 -0.54 -2.50 -6.67
C ALA A 36 -1.81 -2.71 -7.48
N ILE A 37 -1.81 -3.65 -8.44
CA ILE A 37 -2.99 -3.97 -9.24
C ILE A 37 -4.12 -4.51 -8.35
N SER A 38 -3.81 -5.40 -7.40
CA SER A 38 -4.79 -6.05 -6.52
C SER A 38 -5.58 -5.06 -5.64
N VAL A 39 -4.96 -3.94 -5.26
CA VAL A 39 -5.63 -2.90 -4.44
C VAL A 39 -6.10 -1.70 -5.28
N GLY A 40 -6.03 -1.79 -6.61
CA GLY A 40 -6.56 -0.78 -7.53
C GLY A 40 -5.63 0.41 -7.80
N PHE A 41 -4.31 0.24 -7.69
CA PHE A 41 -3.34 1.17 -8.27
C PHE A 41 -3.01 0.80 -9.71
N ALA A 42 -2.69 1.82 -10.52
CA ALA A 42 -2.30 1.63 -11.92
C ALA A 42 -0.95 0.92 -12.07
N ASN A 43 -0.02 1.14 -11.14
CA ASN A 43 1.31 0.52 -11.14
C ASN A 43 1.97 0.62 -9.77
N GLN A 44 3.10 -0.07 -9.63
CA GLN A 44 3.94 -0.05 -8.44
C GLN A 44 4.35 1.37 -8.00
N SER A 45 4.77 2.24 -8.92
CA SER A 45 5.23 3.60 -8.59
C SER A 45 4.13 4.44 -7.94
N HIS A 46 2.89 4.29 -8.39
CA HIS A 46 1.74 4.99 -7.85
C HIS A 46 1.38 4.49 -6.44
N LEU A 47 1.44 3.17 -6.24
CA LEU A 47 1.34 2.55 -4.92
C LEU A 47 2.44 3.07 -3.99
N THR A 48 3.70 3.06 -4.41
CA THR A 48 4.84 3.50 -3.59
C THR A 48 4.69 4.95 -3.15
N LYS A 49 4.31 5.86 -4.06
CA LYS A 49 4.04 7.26 -3.71
C LYS A 49 2.93 7.42 -2.68
N ALA A 50 1.79 6.76 -2.90
CA ALA A 50 0.65 6.83 -1.99
C ALA A 50 0.94 6.17 -0.63
N PHE A 51 1.73 5.10 -0.62
CA PHE A 51 2.12 4.36 0.56
C PHE A 51 3.12 5.17 1.39
N SER A 52 4.21 5.65 0.80
CA SER A 52 5.20 6.47 1.50
C SER A 52 4.59 7.76 2.04
N ALA A 53 3.62 8.37 1.35
CA ALA A 53 2.91 9.55 1.85
C ALA A 53 2.08 9.29 3.13
N GLN A 54 1.76 8.02 3.44
CA GLN A 54 0.95 7.66 4.60
C GLN A 54 1.71 6.91 5.69
N VAL A 55 2.70 6.11 5.31
CA VAL A 55 3.45 5.21 6.20
C VAL A 55 4.88 5.72 6.42
N SER A 56 5.30 6.79 5.74
CA SER A 56 6.65 7.40 5.80
C SER A 56 7.80 6.49 5.36
N VAL A 57 7.52 5.25 4.98
CA VAL A 57 8.49 4.27 4.45
C VAL A 57 7.97 3.68 3.15
N SER A 58 8.88 3.16 2.31
CA SER A 58 8.50 2.48 1.08
C SER A 58 7.83 1.13 1.39
N PRO A 59 6.90 0.64 0.54
CA PRO A 59 6.29 -0.67 0.75
C PRO A 59 7.29 -1.84 0.72
N ALA A 60 8.42 -1.68 0.01
CA ALA A 60 9.52 -2.66 0.04
C ALA A 60 10.22 -2.69 1.41
N THR A 61 10.54 -1.52 1.96
CA THR A 61 11.13 -1.37 3.30
C THR A 61 10.18 -1.89 4.36
N TRP A 62 8.91 -1.47 4.30
CA TRP A 62 7.88 -1.92 5.23
C TRP A 62 7.71 -3.43 5.21
N ARG A 63 7.72 -4.07 4.03
CA ARG A 63 7.69 -5.53 3.92
C ARG A 63 8.89 -6.18 4.61
N ARG A 64 10.10 -5.63 4.41
CA ARG A 64 11.31 -6.14 5.08
C ARG A 64 11.25 -5.96 6.59
N GLU A 65 10.70 -4.86 7.08
CA GLU A 65 10.49 -4.65 8.51
C GLU A 65 9.46 -5.65 9.05
N VAL A 66 8.31 -5.82 8.41
CA VAL A 66 7.27 -6.76 8.88
C VAL A 66 7.70 -8.22 8.79
N LEU A 67 8.44 -8.61 7.74
CA LEU A 67 8.98 -9.97 7.62
C LEU A 67 10.22 -10.19 8.50
N GLY A 68 11.06 -9.17 8.66
CA GLY A 68 12.30 -9.23 9.46
C GLY A 68 12.09 -9.04 10.97
N VAL A 69 10.94 -8.51 11.40
CA VAL A 69 10.55 -8.41 12.82
C VAL A 69 9.99 -9.74 13.36
N ARG A 70 9.78 -10.75 12.52
CA ARG A 70 9.27 -12.08 12.97
C ARG A 70 10.33 -12.98 13.62
N ASP A 71 11.58 -12.55 13.71
CA ASP A 71 12.70 -13.31 14.31
C ASP A 71 13.08 -12.85 15.74
N ASN A 72 12.27 -12.00 16.39
CA ASN A 72 12.54 -11.60 17.78
C ASN A 72 11.28 -11.58 18.65
N GLU A 73 10.76 -12.76 18.96
CA GLU A 73 9.94 -12.99 20.15
C GLU A 73 10.58 -14.17 20.91
N THR A 74 11.15 -13.86 22.08
CA THR A 74 11.69 -14.80 23.09
C THR A 74 10.59 -15.14 24.07
#